data_AF-A0A2P5XET5-F1
#
_entry.id   AF-A0A2P5XET5-F1
#
_cell.length_a   1.000
_cell.length_b   1.000
_cell.length_c   1.000
_cell.angle_alpha   90.00
_cell.angle_beta   90.00
_cell.angle_gamma   90.00
#
_symmetry.space_group_name_H-M   'P 1'
#
loop_
_entity.id
_entity.type
_entity.pdbx_description
1 polymer ?
#
loop_
_entity_poly.entity_id
_entity_poly.type
_entity_poly.pdbx_seq_one_letter_code
_entity_poly.pdbx_strand_id
1 'polypeptide(L)'
;MIVESVIEETIQSIDAKTLLLKEREKLLEDMENKITYLYNENLIKDTYLRQNMDDQGWVPIKLIAGFKKVSLLTDNIQLITNALQSSTVVEVQGDQVRKRIDWMRWIMPPSVHFPTKSGQDTLAARVQNISLDQRAAN
;
A
#
# COMPACT_ATOMS: atom_id res chain seq x y z
N MET A 1 -47.18 32.61 -13.45
CA MET A 1 -47.37 32.24 -12.02
C MET A 1 -47.12 30.76 -11.73
N ILE A 2 -48.01 29.79 -11.98
CA ILE A 2 -47.76 28.39 -11.56
C ILE A 2 -46.56 27.76 -12.28
N VAL A 3 -46.41 28.00 -13.59
CA VAL A 3 -45.29 27.43 -14.37
C VAL A 3 -43.95 28.06 -13.97
N GLU A 4 -43.92 29.37 -13.72
CA GLU A 4 -42.72 30.06 -13.26
C GLU A 4 -42.28 29.59 -11.87
N SER A 5 -43.22 29.37 -10.94
CA SER A 5 -42.85 28.87 -9.59
C SER A 5 -42.29 27.46 -9.63
N VAL A 6 -42.83 26.58 -10.49
CA VAL A 6 -42.31 25.22 -10.69
C VAL A 6 -40.91 25.26 -11.31
N ILE A 7 -40.65 26.19 -12.23
CA ILE A 7 -39.32 26.38 -12.82
C ILE A 7 -38.32 26.86 -11.76
N GLU A 8 -38.69 27.84 -10.92
CA GLU A 8 -37.83 28.33 -9.84
C GLU A 8 -37.49 27.23 -8.81
N GLU A 9 -38.48 26.45 -8.38
CA GLU A 9 -38.25 25.31 -7.48
C GLU A 9 -37.31 24.26 -8.10
N THR A 10 -37.44 24.01 -9.42
CA THR A 10 -36.59 23.06 -10.13
C THR A 10 -35.15 23.55 -10.21
N ILE A 11 -34.94 24.84 -10.52
CA ILE A 11 -33.60 25.46 -10.53
C ILE A 11 -32.96 25.33 -9.15
N GLN A 12 -33.71 25.66 -8.10
CA GLN A 12 -33.23 25.59 -6.73
C GLN A 12 -32.88 24.16 -6.29
N SER A 13 -33.64 23.17 -6.76
CA SER A 13 -33.34 21.73 -6.55
C SER A 13 -32.08 21.28 -7.28
N ILE A 14 -31.86 21.76 -8.51
CA ILE A 14 -30.67 21.47 -9.31
C ILE A 14 -29.42 22.08 -8.65
N ASP A 15 -29.51 23.32 -8.19
CA ASP A 15 -28.41 24.00 -7.51
C ASP A 15 -28.01 23.27 -6.23
N ALA A 16 -29.01 22.82 -5.44
CA ALA A 16 -28.76 22.02 -4.24
C ALA A 16 -28.08 20.68 -4.55
N LYS A 17 -28.52 19.96 -5.59
CA LYS A 17 -27.85 18.73 -6.05
C LYS A 17 -26.42 18.99 -6.52
N THR A 18 -26.20 20.08 -7.25
CA THR A 18 -24.88 20.46 -7.76
C THR A 18 -23.92 20.77 -6.60
N LEU A 19 -24.40 21.42 -5.55
CA LEU A 19 -23.62 21.70 -4.35
C LEU A 19 -23.25 20.40 -3.60
N LEU A 20 -24.19 19.48 -3.43
CA LEU A 20 -23.95 18.18 -2.79
C LEU A 20 -22.94 17.32 -3.57
N LEU A 21 -22.98 17.36 -4.91
CA LEU A 21 -21.98 16.70 -5.74
C LEU A 21 -20.58 17.28 -5.53
N LYS A 22 -20.44 18.61 -5.49
CA LYS A 22 -19.16 19.28 -5.19
C LYS A 22 -18.63 18.93 -3.81
N GLU A 23 -19.50 18.87 -2.80
CA GLU A 23 -19.10 18.45 -1.45
C GLU A 23 -18.60 17.01 -1.41
N ARG A 24 -19.26 16.11 -2.14
CA ARG A 24 -18.83 14.71 -2.27
C ARG A 24 -17.49 14.59 -3.00
N GLU A 25 -17.28 15.34 -4.06
CA GLU A 25 -16.00 15.38 -4.79
C GLU A 25 -14.86 15.84 -3.89
N LYS A 26 -15.09 16.91 -3.11
CA LYS A 26 -14.10 17.42 -2.15
C LYS A 26 -13.75 16.39 -1.07
N LEU A 27 -14.72 15.61 -0.59
CA LEU A 27 -14.48 14.55 0.38
C LEU A 27 -13.63 13.40 -0.20
N LEU A 28 -13.86 13.05 -1.46
CA LEU A 28 -13.06 12.04 -2.16
C LEU A 28 -11.62 12.52 -2.33
N GLU A 29 -11.43 13.76 -2.77
CA GLU A 29 -10.10 14.36 -2.92
C GLU A 29 -9.32 14.42 -1.59
N ASP A 30 -9.99 14.78 -0.48
CA ASP A 30 -9.35 14.79 0.84
C ASP A 30 -8.96 13.37 1.31
N MET A 31 -9.79 12.35 1.04
CA MET A 31 -9.44 10.96 1.30
C MET A 31 -8.23 10.52 0.48
N GLU A 32 -8.20 10.83 -0.82
CA GLU A 32 -7.10 10.49 -1.72
C GLU A 32 -5.78 11.11 -1.26
N ASN A 33 -5.81 12.39 -0.90
CA ASN A 33 -4.64 13.10 -0.38
C ASN A 33 -4.13 12.48 0.93
N LYS A 34 -5.05 12.14 1.86
CA LYS A 34 -4.69 11.47 3.12
C LYS A 34 -4.09 10.08 2.90
N ILE A 35 -4.69 9.27 2.03
CA ILE A 35 -4.18 7.93 1.72
C ILE A 35 -2.80 8.04 1.05
N THR A 36 -2.64 8.98 0.12
CA THR A 36 -1.38 9.21 -0.59
C THR A 36 -0.27 9.67 0.37
N TYR A 37 -0.57 10.58 1.29
CA TYR A 37 0.37 11.05 2.32
C TYR A 37 0.75 9.91 3.28
N LEU A 38 -0.21 9.13 3.77
CA LEU A 38 0.04 7.96 4.62
C LEU A 38 0.90 6.91 3.91
N TYR A 39 0.68 6.70 2.62
CA TYR A 39 1.46 5.78 1.81
C TYR A 39 2.93 6.23 1.69
N ASN A 40 3.16 7.48 1.30
CA ASN A 40 4.49 8.06 1.09
C ASN A 40 5.33 8.17 2.37
N GLU A 41 4.74 8.63 3.47
CA GLU A 41 5.50 8.98 4.67
C GLU A 41 5.63 7.83 5.67
N ASN A 42 4.67 6.91 5.71
CA ASN A 42 4.53 5.95 6.81
C ASN A 42 4.45 4.48 6.40
N LEU A 43 3.80 4.11 5.28
CA LEU A 43 3.70 2.69 4.87
C LEU A 43 5.00 2.19 4.24
N ILE A 44 5.64 2.96 3.36
CA ILE A 44 6.86 2.52 2.65
C ILE A 44 8.10 2.46 3.57
N LYS A 45 8.09 3.21 4.68
CA LYS A 45 9.15 3.15 5.71
C LYS A 45 8.97 1.96 6.67
N ASP A 46 7.81 1.31 6.67
CA ASP A 46 7.52 0.21 7.58
C ASP A 46 8.24 -1.07 7.12
N THR A 47 9.14 -1.56 7.97
CA THR A 47 9.89 -2.80 7.75
C THR A 47 8.96 -3.98 7.46
N TYR A 48 7.76 -4.00 8.05
CA TYR A 48 6.78 -5.07 7.82
C TYR A 48 6.28 -5.10 6.36
N LEU A 49 6.06 -3.93 5.76
CA LEU A 49 5.68 -3.83 4.35
C LEU A 49 6.81 -4.27 3.43
N ARG A 50 8.04 -3.85 3.74
CA ARG A 50 9.23 -4.18 2.93
C ARG A 50 9.56 -5.67 2.97
N GLN A 51 9.26 -6.36 4.07
CA GLN A 51 9.41 -7.82 4.19
C GLN A 51 8.35 -8.61 3.42
N ASN A 52 7.19 -8.03 3.16
CA ASN A 52 6.09 -8.66 2.41
C ASN A 52 6.03 -8.16 0.95
N MET A 53 7.04 -7.40 0.53
CA MET A 53 7.18 -6.90 -0.83
C MET A 53 7.92 -7.94 -1.66
N ASP A 54 7.45 -8.20 -2.88
CA ASP A 54 8.15 -9.11 -3.80
C ASP A 54 9.39 -8.46 -4.46
N ASP A 55 10.14 -9.26 -5.23
CA ASP A 55 11.32 -8.82 -5.98
C ASP A 55 11.01 -7.74 -7.05
N GLN A 56 9.74 -7.44 -7.29
CA GLN A 56 9.26 -6.43 -8.21
C GLN A 56 8.59 -5.25 -7.51
N GLY A 57 8.56 -5.22 -6.17
CA GLY A 57 7.97 -4.13 -5.40
C GLY A 57 6.47 -4.25 -5.09
N TRP A 58 5.82 -5.35 -5.46
CA TRP A 58 4.38 -5.56 -5.25
C TRP A 58 4.05 -6.04 -3.85
N VAL A 59 2.92 -5.56 -3.35
CA VAL A 59 2.37 -5.89 -2.04
C VAL A 59 0.89 -6.26 -2.19
N PRO A 60 0.39 -7.30 -1.51
CA PRO A 60 -1.04 -7.61 -1.50
C PRO A 60 -1.88 -6.50 -0.86
N ILE A 61 -2.98 -6.10 -1.50
CA ILE A 61 -3.93 -5.09 -0.95
C ILE A 61 -4.51 -5.55 0.39
N LYS A 62 -4.70 -6.86 0.58
CA LYS A 62 -5.13 -7.44 1.87
C LYS A 62 -4.18 -7.09 3.01
N LEU A 63 -2.88 -7.01 2.74
CA LEU A 63 -1.90 -6.58 3.74
C LEU A 63 -2.14 -5.12 4.13
N ILE A 64 -2.44 -4.26 3.13
CA ILE A 64 -2.74 -2.85 3.37
C ILE A 64 -4.01 -2.68 4.22
N ALA A 65 -5.06 -3.45 3.92
CA ALA A 65 -6.30 -3.44 4.69
C ALA A 65 -6.08 -3.84 6.16
N GLY A 66 -5.07 -4.66 6.45
CA GLY A 66 -4.70 -5.07 7.80
C GLY A 66 -4.00 -3.99 8.63
N PHE A 67 -3.55 -2.88 8.04
CA PHE A 67 -2.91 -1.81 8.83
C PHE A 67 -3.93 -1.14 9.74
N LYS A 68 -3.56 -0.94 11.00
CA LYS A 68 -4.40 -0.26 12.00
C LYS A 68 -4.96 1.07 11.50
N LYS A 69 -4.16 1.87 10.77
CA LYS A 69 -4.62 3.15 10.19
C LYS A 69 -5.64 2.99 9.07
N VAL A 70 -5.53 1.93 8.26
CA VAL A 70 -6.46 1.65 7.15
C VAL A 70 -7.73 0.99 7.68
N SER A 71 -7.58 -0.01 8.55
CA SER A 71 -8.70 -0.70 9.22
C SER A 71 -9.55 0.24 10.09
N LEU A 72 -8.98 1.32 10.64
CA LEU A 72 -9.74 2.36 11.33
C LEU A 72 -10.56 3.26 10.38
N LEU A 73 -10.21 3.33 9.10
CA LEU A 73 -10.92 4.13 8.10
C LEU A 73 -11.99 3.29 7.39
N THR A 74 -11.65 2.06 6.99
CA THR A 74 -12.56 1.15 6.30
C THR A 74 -12.07 -0.30 6.36
N ASP A 75 -13.01 -1.24 6.36
CA ASP A 75 -12.81 -2.67 6.20
C ASP A 75 -13.14 -3.16 4.78
N ASN A 76 -13.63 -2.27 3.91
CA ASN A 76 -14.07 -2.61 2.57
C ASN A 76 -12.89 -2.56 1.57
N ILE A 77 -12.46 -3.74 1.14
CA ILE A 77 -11.36 -3.93 0.16
C ILE A 77 -11.63 -3.22 -1.16
N GLN A 78 -12.89 -3.16 -1.63
CA GLN A 78 -13.22 -2.49 -2.89
C GLN A 78 -13.01 -0.98 -2.80
N LEU A 79 -13.36 -0.38 -1.65
CA LEU A 79 -13.13 1.04 -1.38
C LEU A 79 -11.64 1.35 -1.33
N ILE A 80 -10.85 0.50 -0.66
CA ILE A 80 -9.40 0.62 -0.60
C ILE A 80 -8.80 0.54 -2.00
N THR A 81 -9.22 -0.45 -2.80
CA THR A 81 -8.73 -0.66 -4.16
C THR A 81 -9.03 0.54 -5.05
N ASN A 82 -10.26 1.06 -5.01
CA ASN A 82 -10.66 2.25 -5.78
C ASN A 82 -9.83 3.48 -5.39
N ALA A 83 -9.62 3.71 -4.08
CA ALA A 83 -8.82 4.82 -3.60
C ALA A 83 -7.32 4.69 -3.96
N LEU A 84 -6.80 3.45 -4.00
CA LEU A 84 -5.44 3.19 -4.48
C LEU A 84 -5.35 3.39 -6.00
N GLN A 85 -6.37 3.01 -6.77
CA GLN A 85 -6.40 3.19 -8.23
C GLN A 85 -6.48 4.66 -8.64
N SER A 86 -7.15 5.51 -7.86
CA SER A 86 -7.20 6.95 -8.13
C SER A 86 -5.94 7.69 -7.71
N SER A 87 -5.12 7.11 -6.83
CA SER A 87 -3.86 7.71 -6.41
C SER A 87 -2.81 7.69 -7.53
N THR A 88 -2.12 8.82 -7.73
CA THR A 88 -1.06 8.97 -8.73
C THR A 88 0.29 8.42 -8.27
N VAL A 89 0.41 8.04 -7.00
CA VAL A 89 1.67 7.61 -6.37
C VAL A 89 1.85 6.09 -6.42
N VAL A 90 0.76 5.35 -6.51
CA VAL A 90 0.76 3.89 -6.57
C VAL A 90 0.21 3.40 -7.89
N GLU A 91 0.52 2.16 -8.21
CA GLU A 91 -0.10 1.41 -9.28
C GLU A 91 -0.73 0.15 -8.69
N VAL A 92 -1.90 -0.21 -9.21
CA VAL A 92 -2.68 -1.36 -8.78
C VAL A 92 -2.76 -2.34 -9.93
N GLN A 93 -2.41 -3.60 -9.67
CA GLN A 93 -2.51 -4.70 -10.62
C GLN A 93 -3.25 -5.85 -9.94
N GLY A 94 -4.52 -6.04 -10.32
CA GLY A 94 -5.39 -7.01 -9.66
C GLY A 94 -5.53 -6.73 -8.17
N ASP A 95 -5.13 -7.69 -7.33
CA ASP A 95 -5.14 -7.60 -5.87
C ASP A 95 -3.80 -7.13 -5.26
N GLN A 96 -2.89 -6.63 -6.09
CA GLN A 96 -1.58 -6.15 -5.67
C GLN A 96 -1.43 -4.67 -5.95
N VAL A 97 -0.60 -4.02 -5.14
CA VAL A 97 -0.27 -2.60 -5.25
C VAL A 97 1.23 -2.40 -5.09
N ARG A 98 1.78 -1.47 -5.87
CA ARG A 98 3.19 -1.10 -5.86
C ARG A 98 3.33 0.41 -5.93
N LYS A 99 4.45 0.93 -5.45
CA LYS A 99 4.82 2.33 -5.64
C LYS A 99 5.24 2.58 -7.10
N ARG A 100 4.64 3.58 -7.75
CA ARG A 100 4.90 3.87 -9.17
C ARG A 100 6.33 4.35 -9.46
N ILE A 101 6.95 5.06 -8.51
CA ILE A 101 8.30 5.64 -8.64
C ILE A 101 9.20 5.17 -7.48
N ASP A 102 10.46 4.86 -7.77
CA ASP A 102 11.49 4.48 -6.79
C ASP A 102 11.22 3.20 -5.98
N TRP A 103 10.34 2.29 -6.43
CA TRP A 103 10.06 1.02 -5.75
C TRP A 103 11.32 0.19 -5.49
N MET A 104 12.29 0.21 -6.42
CA MET A 104 13.57 -0.51 -6.30
C MET A 104 14.38 -0.12 -5.06
N ARG A 105 14.27 1.13 -4.59
CA ARG A 105 14.98 1.60 -3.38
C ARG A 105 14.43 0.97 -2.10
N TRP A 106 13.24 0.37 -2.19
CA TRP A 106 12.50 -0.18 -1.06
C TRP A 106 12.59 -1.70 -0.94
N ILE A 107 13.03 -2.38 -2.00
CA ILE A 107 13.34 -3.81 -1.97
C ILE A 107 14.47 -4.04 -0.96
N MET A 108 14.22 -4.88 0.03
CA MET A 108 15.24 -5.25 0.99
C MET A 108 16.29 -6.13 0.30
N PRO A 109 17.59 -5.84 0.46
CA PRO A 109 18.63 -6.73 -0.02
C PRO A 109 18.42 -8.13 0.56
N PRO A 110 18.70 -9.20 -0.20
CA PRO A 110 18.51 -10.58 0.26
C PRO A 110 19.22 -10.88 1.60
N SER A 111 20.29 -10.14 1.91
CA SER A 111 21.04 -10.23 3.18
C SER A 111 20.27 -9.79 4.44
N VAL A 112 19.13 -9.11 4.28
CA VAL A 112 18.34 -8.53 5.39
C VAL A 112 16.95 -9.19 5.50
N HIS A 113 16.63 -10.14 4.62
CA HIS A 113 15.48 -11.02 4.81
C HIS A 113 15.78 -11.97 5.98
N PHE A 114 15.36 -11.56 7.18
CA PHE A 114 15.32 -12.49 8.29
C PHE A 114 14.39 -13.65 7.89
N PRO A 115 14.87 -14.90 7.92
CA PRO A 115 14.09 -16.02 7.43
C PRO A 115 12.85 -16.15 8.30
N THR A 116 11.71 -15.72 7.76
CA THR A 116 10.43 -15.95 8.38
C THR A 116 10.00 -17.35 7.96
N LYS A 117 10.42 -18.32 8.78
CA LYS A 117 9.88 -19.68 8.90
C LYS A 117 9.36 -20.30 7.59
N SER A 118 10.27 -20.85 6.79
CA SER A 118 9.95 -22.01 5.98
C SER A 118 11.19 -22.89 5.86
N GLY A 119 11.08 -24.11 6.39
CA GLY A 119 11.95 -25.22 6.06
C GLY A 119 13.36 -25.17 6.66
N GLN A 120 13.72 -26.24 7.36
CA GLN A 120 15.09 -26.59 7.69
C GLN A 120 15.96 -26.61 6.40
N ASP A 121 17.27 -26.32 6.55
CA ASP A 121 18.38 -26.75 5.66
C ASP A 121 19.27 -25.65 5.09
N THR A 122 19.88 -24.82 5.94
CA THR A 122 21.05 -24.00 5.52
C THR A 122 22.14 -23.87 6.59
N LEU A 123 22.28 -24.85 7.50
CA LEU A 123 23.38 -24.89 8.47
C LEU A 123 24.55 -25.83 8.07
N ALA A 124 24.41 -26.62 7.01
CA ALA A 124 25.44 -27.59 6.61
C ALA A 124 26.63 -26.97 5.86
N ALA A 125 26.50 -25.78 5.27
CA ALA A 125 27.51 -25.25 4.34
C ALA A 125 28.66 -24.45 4.99
N ARG A 126 28.67 -24.23 6.31
CA ARG A 126 29.62 -23.30 6.96
C ARG A 126 30.61 -23.94 7.95
N VAL A 127 30.67 -25.27 8.03
CA VAL A 127 31.53 -25.98 9.00
C VAL A 127 32.80 -26.61 8.39
N GLN A 128 33.02 -26.58 7.07
CA GLN A 128 34.20 -27.25 6.49
C GLN A 128 35.48 -26.40 6.35
N ASN A 129 35.48 -25.12 6.74
CA ASN A 129 36.64 -24.23 6.52
C ASN A 129 37.46 -23.85 7.77
N ILE A 130 37.32 -24.56 8.90
CA ILE A 130 38.13 -24.26 10.10
C ILE A 130 38.71 -25.55 10.71
N SER A 131 40.03 -25.66 10.59
CA SER A 131 40.99 -26.44 11.41
C SER A 131 41.26 -27.91 11.04
N LEU A 132 42.44 -28.17 10.46
CA LEU A 132 43.64 -28.57 11.22
C LEU A 132 44.81 -28.86 10.27
N ASP A 133 45.59 -27.82 9.98
CA ASP A 133 46.99 -27.97 9.59
C ASP A 133 47.81 -28.06 10.87
N GLN A 134 48.23 -29.27 11.26
CA GLN A 134 49.35 -29.47 12.18
C GLN A 134 49.92 -30.86 11.99
N ARG A 135 50.94 -30.95 11.13
CA ARG A 135 51.80 -32.12 11.00
C ARG A 135 53.26 -31.66 10.92
N ALA A 136 54.11 -32.36 11.68
CA ALA A 136 55.53 -32.11 11.96
C ALA A 136 55.76 -31.13 13.13
N ALA A 137 56.58 -31.42 14.15
CA ALA A 137 57.67 -32.38 14.24
C ALA A 137 57.90 -32.82 15.71
N ASN A 138 58.31 -34.08 15.88
CA ASN A 138 59.29 -34.53 16.86
C ASN A 138 60.06 -35.70 16.23
#